data_AF-A0A146FCU8-F1
#
_entry.id   AF-A0A146FCU8-F1
#
_cell.length_a   1.000
_cell.length_b   1.000
_cell.length_c   1.000
_cell.angle_alpha   90.00
_cell.angle_beta   90.00
_cell.angle_gamma   90.00
#
_symmetry.space_group_name_H-M   'P 1'
#
loop_
_entity.id
_entity.type
_entity.pdbx_description
1 polymer ?
#
loop_
_entity_poly.entity_id
_entity_poly.type
_entity_poly.pdbx_seq_one_letter_code
_entity_poly.pdbx_strand_id
1 'polypeptide(L)'
;MDTKAVATILRDNNVLQLEEQQLQDALEQSREYWYQIANLAFHLREAGFSSEFTNPRLALHRIPKLQVRSGRLHVRPYGMTPIRSLCCEASSIWTLSTDQDCGKLKKQMSHLTFVQVGIAAATSFSFIEDAFSSWNGMSGGNVIGPNYLGILALGWCYVLCAQLVKMRGEDSSMQYTQCQAGYSDESLPDPSQVHVIDVGEVDESVARWWSAILAPNEGWKATVKQTPQGEFLAPWSVSRACETHFSIKYQGTLSPDPDPKPLSSERAFKALVEFARLHELQSQFPIALTMALTIPTHKYYRLSAKLPLPRATGFKSITTPVNAEWMNLKEDLPYYMTLSCSPEVMMSTFCGAFWEQDVPCNLVSPWLHPIINEVLGDLPENELEVLAFIGTIRQPRFSAFWIGAIASGLGPEILHRVRGGHPPLDRVAFPWTGCPQSFMDVAGSGPYTCKDPDYILREDVWRLTNYPSTDGDNESYQHGPRVPWAPCGASLTRDCALYVTAHLDCPRHEYEYDHWVWYLPDGTLMQDRGFSEQVTPAVSESRFDNIQLKTRREFKRTQFDQEASREASGQVFLWYFFGGEGLPSESIYQEEWLKEVWENNMSEFGGGEFDDGEVPEPVVKSGEFVDSWLDTVS
;
A
#
# COMPACT_ATOMS: atom_id res chain seq x y z
N MET A 1 -19.64 14.64 5.28
CA MET A 1 -19.12 15.86 4.60
C MET A 1 -19.30 15.71 3.09
N ASP A 2 -19.94 16.67 2.41
CA ASP A 2 -20.38 16.51 1.00
C ASP A 2 -19.34 17.07 0.01
N THR A 3 -18.70 16.21 -0.79
CA THR A 3 -17.75 16.57 -1.85
C THR A 3 -18.44 17.05 -3.13
N LYS A 4 -19.76 16.94 -3.22
CA LYS A 4 -20.54 17.35 -4.41
C LYS A 4 -20.36 18.82 -4.78
N ALA A 5 -19.93 19.67 -3.87
CA ALA A 5 -19.68 21.09 -4.15
C ALA A 5 -18.56 21.31 -5.18
N VAL A 6 -17.44 20.57 -5.08
CA VAL A 6 -16.30 20.63 -6.03
C VAL A 6 -16.71 20.15 -7.42
N ALA A 7 -17.58 19.14 -7.46
CA ALA A 7 -18.12 18.53 -8.68
C ALA A 7 -19.08 19.43 -9.46
N THR A 8 -19.91 20.20 -8.75
CA THR A 8 -21.04 20.94 -9.34
C THR A 8 -20.59 22.07 -10.28
N ILE A 9 -19.32 22.50 -10.19
CA ILE A 9 -18.84 23.62 -11.01
C ILE A 9 -18.43 23.16 -12.42
N LEU A 10 -17.86 21.97 -12.67
CA LEU A 10 -17.04 21.78 -13.89
C LEU A 10 -16.96 20.37 -14.53
N ARG A 11 -17.70 19.34 -14.09
CA ARG A 11 -17.54 17.98 -14.66
C ARG A 11 -17.90 17.91 -16.16
N ASP A 12 -18.76 18.81 -16.63
CA ASP A 12 -19.20 18.95 -18.03
C ASP A 12 -18.30 19.89 -18.86
N ASN A 13 -17.22 20.43 -18.29
CA ASN A 13 -16.33 21.33 -19.05
C ASN A 13 -15.44 20.55 -20.01
N ASN A 14 -15.60 20.85 -21.29
CA ASN A 14 -14.76 20.33 -22.38
C ASN A 14 -13.47 21.14 -22.57
N VAL A 15 -12.84 21.56 -21.46
CA VAL A 15 -11.56 22.28 -21.46
C VAL A 15 -10.62 21.78 -20.36
N LEU A 16 -9.31 21.74 -20.63
CA LEU A 16 -8.30 21.43 -19.61
C LEU A 16 -7.92 22.68 -18.82
N GLN A 17 -7.63 23.78 -19.52
CA GLN A 17 -7.30 25.04 -18.88
C GLN A 17 -8.57 25.82 -18.54
N LEU A 18 -8.86 25.89 -17.24
CA LEU A 18 -10.01 26.60 -16.69
C LEU A 18 -9.76 28.11 -16.61
N GLU A 19 -10.85 28.88 -16.61
CA GLU A 19 -10.77 30.31 -16.31
C GLU A 19 -10.31 30.53 -14.86
N GLU A 20 -9.60 31.63 -14.60
CA GLU A 20 -9.03 31.95 -13.29
C GLU A 20 -10.09 31.93 -12.17
N GLN A 21 -11.31 32.39 -12.44
CA GLN A 21 -12.41 32.37 -11.48
C GLN A 21 -12.85 30.94 -11.14
N GLN A 22 -13.02 30.08 -12.15
CA GLN A 22 -13.43 28.68 -11.97
C GLN A 22 -12.37 27.91 -11.15
N LEU A 23 -11.10 28.18 -11.44
CA LEU A 23 -9.96 27.60 -10.73
C LEU A 23 -9.91 28.03 -9.26
N GLN A 24 -10.15 29.32 -9.01
CA GLN A 24 -10.18 29.88 -7.66
C GLN A 24 -11.37 29.35 -6.85
N ASP A 25 -12.54 29.20 -7.46
CA ASP A 25 -13.72 28.64 -6.83
C ASP A 25 -13.49 27.17 -6.44
N ALA A 26 -12.93 26.36 -7.34
CA ALA A 26 -12.57 24.97 -7.06
C ALA A 26 -11.52 24.84 -5.95
N LEU A 27 -10.53 25.74 -5.92
CA LEU A 27 -9.51 25.79 -4.88
C LEU A 27 -10.10 26.15 -3.51
N GLU A 28 -11.01 27.13 -3.45
CA GLU A 28 -11.64 27.52 -2.18
C GLU A 28 -12.55 26.42 -1.62
N GLN A 29 -13.30 25.72 -2.47
CA GLN A 29 -14.09 24.56 -2.04
C GLN A 29 -13.20 23.40 -1.55
N SER A 30 -12.09 23.15 -2.23
CA SER A 30 -11.10 22.15 -1.82
C SER A 30 -10.47 22.53 -0.47
N ARG A 31 -10.21 23.82 -0.21
CA ARG A 31 -9.78 24.32 1.10
C ARG A 31 -10.83 24.07 2.17
N GLU A 32 -12.10 24.39 1.91
CA GLU A 32 -13.17 24.14 2.88
C GLU A 32 -13.23 22.67 3.30
N TYR A 33 -13.15 21.75 2.32
CA TYR A 33 -13.12 20.32 2.55
C TYR A 33 -11.89 19.89 3.35
N TRP A 34 -10.68 20.14 2.83
CA TRP A 34 -9.46 19.64 3.45
C TRP A 34 -9.16 20.28 4.80
N TYR A 35 -9.51 21.55 4.99
CA TYR A 35 -9.35 22.19 6.30
C TYR A 35 -10.30 21.60 7.34
N GLN A 36 -11.51 21.17 6.97
CA GLN A 36 -12.40 20.46 7.88
C GLN A 36 -11.80 19.10 8.28
N ILE A 37 -11.34 18.32 7.31
CA ILE A 37 -10.68 17.02 7.55
C ILE A 37 -9.43 17.20 8.42
N ALA A 38 -8.58 18.18 8.11
CA ALA A 38 -7.37 18.46 8.88
C ALA A 38 -7.68 18.86 10.33
N ASN A 39 -8.65 19.75 10.54
CA ASN A 39 -9.06 20.13 11.90
C ASN A 39 -9.56 18.94 12.72
N LEU A 40 -10.34 18.05 12.09
CA LEU A 40 -10.77 16.81 12.72
C LEU A 40 -9.58 15.89 13.02
N ALA A 41 -8.63 15.75 12.11
CA ALA A 41 -7.43 14.95 12.30
C ALA A 41 -6.57 15.46 13.47
N PHE A 42 -6.38 16.78 13.59
CA PHE A 42 -5.70 17.38 14.75
C PHE A 42 -6.46 17.12 16.05
N HIS A 43 -7.80 17.20 16.03
CA HIS A 43 -8.61 16.90 17.20
C HIS A 43 -8.45 15.43 17.64
N LEU A 44 -8.48 14.49 16.69
CA LEU A 44 -8.29 13.06 16.98
C LEU A 44 -6.90 12.78 17.54
N ARG A 45 -5.86 13.40 17.00
CA ARG A 45 -4.49 13.30 17.51
C ARG A 45 -4.40 13.75 18.97
N GLU A 46 -5.09 14.83 19.34
CA GLU A 46 -5.11 15.36 20.70
C GLU A 46 -5.99 14.53 21.66
N ALA A 47 -7.10 13.99 21.17
CA ALA A 47 -8.07 13.23 21.98
C ALA A 47 -7.66 11.77 22.24
N GLY A 48 -6.78 11.19 21.43
CA GLY A 48 -6.38 9.79 21.50
C GLY A 48 -7.26 8.84 20.66
N PHE A 49 -6.92 7.55 20.67
CA PHE A 49 -7.52 6.54 19.78
C PHE A 49 -8.77 5.88 20.36
N SER A 50 -9.81 5.71 19.54
CA SER A 50 -10.80 4.64 19.77
C SER A 50 -10.18 3.28 19.42
N SER A 51 -10.57 2.22 20.13
CA SER A 51 -10.09 0.85 19.88
C SER A 51 -10.35 0.39 18.44
N GLU A 52 -11.43 0.86 17.82
CA GLU A 52 -11.84 0.47 16.48
C GLU A 52 -10.84 0.90 15.40
N PHE A 53 -10.17 2.06 15.57
CA PHE A 53 -9.17 2.54 14.60
C PHE A 53 -7.89 1.72 14.61
N THR A 54 -7.67 0.97 15.69
CA THR A 54 -6.49 0.12 15.86
C THR A 54 -6.70 -1.31 15.36
N ASN A 55 -7.88 -1.65 14.82
CA ASN A 55 -8.17 -3.00 14.33
C ASN A 55 -7.74 -3.20 12.86
N PRO A 56 -6.65 -3.93 12.56
CA PRO A 56 -6.19 -4.15 11.19
C PRO A 56 -7.11 -5.08 10.39
N ARG A 57 -8.01 -5.84 11.02
CA ARG A 57 -8.93 -6.78 10.34
C ARG A 57 -9.92 -6.07 9.43
N LEU A 58 -10.17 -4.77 9.67
CA LEU A 58 -11.01 -3.93 8.80
C LEU A 58 -10.47 -3.79 7.36
N ALA A 59 -9.16 -3.99 7.17
CA ALA A 59 -8.52 -3.97 5.86
C ALA A 59 -8.61 -5.30 5.11
N LEU A 60 -9.04 -6.38 5.78
CA LEU A 60 -9.13 -7.72 5.19
C LEU A 60 -10.49 -7.89 4.50
N HIS A 61 -10.56 -7.51 3.21
CA HIS A 61 -11.73 -7.75 2.36
C HIS A 61 -11.50 -8.98 1.47
N ARG A 62 -11.23 -8.86 0.16
CA ARG A 62 -11.00 -10.05 -0.70
C ARG A 62 -9.53 -10.47 -0.81
N ILE A 63 -8.71 -10.19 0.22
CA ILE A 63 -7.30 -10.59 0.26
C ILE A 63 -7.21 -12.12 0.37
N PRO A 64 -6.48 -12.81 -0.53
CA PRO A 64 -6.31 -14.26 -0.47
C PRO A 64 -5.32 -14.66 0.61
N LYS A 65 -5.47 -15.89 1.09
CA LYS A 65 -4.54 -16.49 2.05
C LYS A 65 -3.23 -16.79 1.35
N LEU A 66 -2.11 -16.33 1.92
CA LEU A 66 -0.80 -16.51 1.29
C LEU A 66 -0.49 -18.00 1.07
N GLN A 67 -0.25 -18.39 -0.19
CA GLN A 67 0.22 -19.72 -0.56
C GLN A 67 1.67 -19.67 -1.01
N VAL A 68 2.58 -20.07 -0.12
CA VAL A 68 4.02 -19.99 -0.37
C VAL A 68 4.62 -21.25 -0.95
N ARG A 69 3.85 -22.33 -1.08
CA ARG A 69 4.27 -23.54 -1.80
C ARG A 69 3.96 -23.45 -3.28
N SER A 70 3.86 -22.25 -3.87
CA SER A 70 3.57 -22.11 -5.31
C SER A 70 4.65 -22.77 -6.17
N GLY A 71 4.22 -23.42 -7.25
CA GLY A 71 5.09 -24.03 -8.26
C GLY A 71 5.78 -23.02 -9.18
N ARG A 72 5.32 -21.77 -9.22
CA ARG A 72 5.80 -20.72 -10.14
C ARG A 72 6.50 -19.60 -9.39
N LEU A 73 7.79 -19.80 -9.13
CA LEU A 73 8.64 -18.82 -8.46
C LEU A 73 9.61 -18.18 -9.45
N HIS A 74 9.72 -16.85 -9.40
CA HIS A 74 10.57 -16.07 -10.29
C HIS A 74 11.56 -15.24 -9.48
N VAL A 75 12.79 -15.16 -9.98
CA VAL A 75 13.80 -14.24 -9.43
C VAL A 75 13.90 -13.06 -10.38
N ARG A 76 13.55 -11.86 -9.90
CA ARG A 76 13.56 -10.64 -10.71
C ARG A 76 13.91 -9.42 -9.86
N PRO A 77 14.42 -8.33 -10.47
CA PRO A 77 14.32 -7.01 -9.85
C PRO A 77 12.87 -6.74 -9.50
N TYR A 78 12.63 -6.21 -8.30
CA TYR A 78 11.29 -5.91 -7.83
C TYR A 78 11.29 -4.57 -7.09
N GLY A 79 10.30 -3.76 -7.45
CA GLY A 79 10.20 -2.37 -7.02
C GLY A 79 11.24 -1.44 -7.57
N MET A 80 11.46 -0.35 -6.85
CA MET A 80 12.33 0.72 -7.33
C MET A 80 13.81 0.34 -7.22
N THR A 81 14.20 -0.81 -6.68
CA THR A 81 15.60 -1.27 -6.52
C THR A 81 16.04 -2.26 -7.61
N PRO A 82 17.34 -2.32 -7.96
CA PRO A 82 17.87 -3.43 -8.74
C PRO A 82 18.02 -4.72 -7.91
N ILE A 83 17.62 -4.70 -6.63
CA ILE A 83 17.79 -5.85 -5.73
C ILE A 83 16.82 -6.93 -6.16
N ARG A 84 17.37 -8.14 -6.34
CA ARG A 84 16.59 -9.31 -6.71
C ARG A 84 15.64 -9.70 -5.59
N SER A 85 14.43 -10.04 -5.98
CA SER A 85 13.41 -10.60 -5.11
C SER A 85 12.92 -11.92 -5.66
N LEU A 86 12.49 -12.78 -4.75
CA LEU A 86 11.80 -14.02 -5.06
C LEU A 86 10.30 -13.73 -5.07
N CYS A 87 9.68 -13.83 -6.24
CA CYS A 87 8.26 -13.53 -6.43
C CYS A 87 7.49 -14.81 -6.74
N CYS A 88 6.34 -14.96 -6.09
CA CYS A 88 5.35 -15.96 -6.39
C CYS A 88 4.43 -15.43 -7.48
N GLU A 89 4.34 -16.14 -8.61
CA GLU A 89 3.36 -15.85 -9.65
C GLU A 89 1.97 -16.30 -9.20
N ALA A 90 0.99 -15.45 -9.47
CA ALA A 90 -0.42 -15.70 -9.22
C ALA A 90 -1.27 -14.88 -10.20
N SER A 91 -2.59 -15.02 -10.15
CA SER A 91 -3.46 -14.23 -11.02
C SER A 91 -4.75 -13.81 -10.32
N SER A 92 -5.21 -12.60 -10.63
CA SER A 92 -6.55 -12.15 -10.27
C SER A 92 -7.52 -12.45 -11.40
N ILE A 93 -8.68 -12.99 -11.04
CA ILE A 93 -9.74 -13.34 -11.97
C ILE A 93 -10.91 -12.39 -11.75
N TRP A 94 -11.41 -11.84 -12.84
CA TRP A 94 -12.52 -10.89 -12.84
C TRP A 94 -13.59 -11.39 -13.79
N THR A 95 -14.84 -11.22 -13.40
CA THR A 95 -16.01 -11.69 -14.15
C THR A 95 -16.96 -10.56 -14.44
N LEU A 96 -17.49 -10.53 -15.66
CA LEU A 96 -18.57 -9.61 -16.02
C LEU A 96 -19.84 -10.02 -15.26
N SER A 97 -20.49 -9.07 -14.60
CA SER A 97 -21.74 -9.31 -13.89
C SER A 97 -22.82 -9.87 -14.83
N THR A 98 -23.53 -10.93 -14.43
CA THR A 98 -24.44 -11.69 -15.32
C THR A 98 -25.60 -10.85 -15.85
N ASP A 99 -26.06 -9.88 -15.05
CA ASP A 99 -27.15 -8.98 -15.42
C ASP A 99 -26.70 -7.88 -16.40
N GLN A 100 -25.40 -7.80 -16.66
CA GLN A 100 -24.73 -6.78 -17.48
C GLN A 100 -24.05 -7.38 -18.74
N ASP A 101 -24.28 -8.66 -19.03
CA ASP A 101 -23.71 -9.36 -20.19
C ASP A 101 -24.48 -9.03 -21.48
N CYS A 102 -23.88 -8.19 -22.34
CA CYS A 102 -24.43 -7.85 -23.65
C CYS A 102 -24.00 -8.81 -24.77
N GLY A 103 -23.24 -9.86 -24.44
CA GLY A 103 -22.72 -10.84 -25.40
C GLY A 103 -21.53 -10.38 -26.25
N LYS A 104 -21.13 -9.10 -26.15
CA LYS A 104 -20.00 -8.52 -26.92
C LYS A 104 -18.69 -8.46 -26.13
N LEU A 105 -18.74 -8.57 -24.81
CA LEU A 105 -17.58 -8.50 -23.90
C LEU A 105 -17.17 -9.89 -23.40
N LYS A 106 -15.88 -10.10 -23.11
CA LYS A 106 -15.41 -11.36 -22.54
C LYS A 106 -16.00 -11.55 -21.14
N LYS A 107 -16.59 -12.72 -20.88
CA LYS A 107 -17.21 -13.02 -19.57
C LYS A 107 -16.21 -13.03 -18.41
N GLN A 108 -14.94 -13.26 -18.71
CA GLN A 108 -13.89 -13.37 -17.73
C GLN A 108 -12.60 -12.76 -18.28
N MET A 109 -11.84 -12.12 -17.41
CA MET A 109 -10.47 -11.70 -17.65
C MET A 109 -9.56 -12.17 -16.51
N SER A 110 -8.28 -12.34 -16.84
CA SER A 110 -7.24 -12.74 -15.89
C SER A 110 -6.09 -11.76 -15.98
N HIS A 111 -5.57 -11.34 -14.83
CA HIS A 111 -4.37 -10.52 -14.74
C HIS A 111 -3.29 -11.23 -13.94
N LEU A 112 -2.13 -11.38 -14.57
CA LEU A 112 -0.94 -11.93 -13.92
C LEU A 112 -0.44 -10.93 -12.86
N THR A 113 -0.12 -11.44 -11.68
CA THR A 113 0.39 -10.64 -10.57
C THR A 113 1.51 -11.39 -9.85
N PHE A 114 2.37 -10.64 -9.16
CA PHE A 114 3.50 -11.19 -8.42
C PHE A 114 3.41 -10.80 -6.95
N VAL A 115 3.64 -11.76 -6.06
CA VAL A 115 3.70 -11.54 -4.61
C VAL A 115 5.13 -11.76 -4.15
N GLN A 116 5.75 -10.75 -3.52
CA GLN A 116 7.15 -10.78 -3.08
C GLN A 116 7.31 -11.65 -1.84
N VAL A 117 7.74 -12.90 -2.02
CA VAL A 117 7.89 -13.88 -0.93
C VAL A 117 9.32 -13.99 -0.41
N GLY A 118 10.29 -13.29 -1.02
CA GLY A 118 11.64 -13.19 -0.48
C GLY A 118 12.46 -12.03 -1.06
N ILE A 119 13.44 -11.59 -0.29
CA ILE A 119 14.33 -10.45 -0.59
C ILE A 119 15.79 -10.87 -0.48
N ALA A 120 16.67 -10.36 -1.35
CA ALA A 120 18.09 -10.72 -1.31
C ALA A 120 18.89 -10.04 -0.18
N ALA A 121 18.32 -9.03 0.50
CA ALA A 121 18.95 -8.33 1.62
C ALA A 121 17.88 -7.76 2.55
N ALA A 122 18.15 -7.78 3.86
CA ALA A 122 17.27 -7.25 4.88
C ALA A 122 16.93 -5.76 4.65
N THR A 123 15.81 -5.33 5.22
CA THR A 123 15.40 -3.92 5.24
C THR A 123 16.10 -3.23 6.40
N SER A 124 16.78 -2.11 6.13
CA SER A 124 17.41 -1.34 7.19
C SER A 124 16.35 -0.64 8.03
N PHE A 125 16.62 -0.48 9.32
CA PHE A 125 15.80 0.38 10.18
C PHE A 125 16.64 1.14 11.20
N SER A 126 16.09 2.25 11.70
CA SER A 126 16.69 3.06 12.76
C SER A 126 15.64 3.42 13.81
N PHE A 127 16.07 3.53 15.06
CA PHE A 127 15.27 4.09 16.14
C PHE A 127 15.40 5.61 16.19
N ILE A 128 14.29 6.32 16.35
CA ILE A 128 14.24 7.79 16.33
C ILE A 128 13.22 8.35 17.32
N GLU A 129 13.31 9.66 17.60
CA GLU A 129 12.36 10.43 18.40
C GLU A 129 11.45 11.34 17.55
N ASP A 130 10.73 10.77 16.57
CA ASP A 130 9.82 11.51 15.67
C ASP A 130 8.33 11.23 16.00
N ALA A 131 7.46 11.17 14.98
CA ALA A 131 6.06 10.77 15.07
C ALA A 131 5.87 9.46 15.86
N PHE A 132 4.86 9.43 16.73
CA PHE A 132 4.52 8.33 17.62
C PHE A 132 5.60 7.96 18.63
N SER A 133 6.54 8.87 18.94
CA SER A 133 7.48 8.71 20.06
C SER A 133 6.82 8.83 21.43
N SER A 134 5.67 9.50 21.51
CA SER A 134 4.74 9.45 22.63
C SER A 134 3.46 8.75 22.21
N TRP A 135 2.99 7.80 23.03
CA TRP A 135 1.71 7.13 22.79
C TRP A 135 0.64 7.66 23.73
N ASN A 136 -0.21 8.55 23.19
CA ASN A 136 -1.42 9.00 23.88
C ASN A 136 -2.46 7.90 23.72
N GLY A 137 -2.59 7.03 24.72
CA GLY A 137 -3.45 5.82 24.65
C GLY A 137 -4.95 6.10 24.44
N MET A 138 -5.77 5.09 24.70
CA MET A 138 -7.23 5.12 24.46
C MET A 138 -8.04 6.05 25.40
N SER A 139 -7.38 6.66 26.39
CA SER A 139 -8.01 7.53 27.38
C SER A 139 -7.35 8.91 27.33
N GLY A 140 -8.08 9.91 26.82
CA GLY A 140 -7.65 11.30 26.64
C GLY A 140 -7.37 12.07 27.93
N GLY A 141 -6.37 11.60 28.69
CA GLY A 141 -5.76 12.30 29.81
C GLY A 141 -4.29 12.53 29.53
N ASN A 142 -3.74 13.63 30.07
CA ASN A 142 -2.33 14.06 29.93
C ASN A 142 -1.28 13.10 30.55
N VAL A 143 -1.60 11.81 30.75
CA VAL A 143 -0.66 10.82 31.28
C VAL A 143 -0.11 10.01 30.11
N ILE A 144 1.12 10.30 29.73
CA ILE A 144 1.86 9.55 28.71
C ILE A 144 2.08 8.13 29.24
N GLY A 145 1.55 7.13 28.54
CA GLY A 145 1.75 5.71 28.85
C GLY A 145 3.13 5.21 28.38
N PRO A 146 3.50 3.96 28.72
CA PRO A 146 4.71 3.36 28.16
C PRO A 146 4.60 3.27 26.64
N ASN A 147 5.71 3.43 25.93
CA ASN A 147 5.77 3.26 24.48
C ASN A 147 6.79 2.18 24.14
N TYR A 148 6.35 1.10 23.50
CA TYR A 148 7.21 0.02 23.02
C TYR A 148 6.84 -0.39 21.59
N LEU A 149 6.19 0.50 20.83
CA LEU A 149 5.76 0.25 19.45
C LEU A 149 6.88 -0.32 18.57
N GLY A 150 8.05 0.32 18.56
CA GLY A 150 9.20 -0.13 17.78
C GLY A 150 9.67 -1.53 18.17
N ILE A 151 9.68 -1.84 19.48
CA ILE A 151 10.08 -3.15 20.01
C ILE A 151 9.07 -4.24 19.63
N LEU A 152 7.77 -3.94 19.76
CA LEU A 152 6.70 -4.83 19.33
C LEU A 152 6.75 -5.09 17.81
N ALA A 153 7.05 -4.07 17.01
CA ALA A 153 7.14 -4.20 15.55
C ALA A 153 8.28 -5.15 15.13
N LEU A 154 9.44 -5.10 15.82
CA LEU A 154 10.52 -6.06 15.60
C LEU A 154 10.12 -7.49 16.00
N GLY A 155 9.41 -7.64 17.13
CA GLY A 155 8.84 -8.93 17.53
C GLY A 155 7.89 -9.50 16.48
N TRP A 156 7.02 -8.65 15.91
CA TRP A 156 6.13 -9.03 14.81
C TRP A 156 6.88 -9.41 13.53
N CYS A 157 7.93 -8.66 13.16
CA CYS A 157 8.81 -9.01 12.03
C CYS A 157 9.36 -10.43 12.17
N TYR A 158 9.84 -10.80 13.37
CA TYR A 158 10.29 -12.16 13.66
C TYR A 158 9.14 -13.18 13.51
N VAL A 159 7.97 -12.91 14.10
CA VAL A 159 6.80 -13.81 14.04
C VAL A 159 6.37 -14.08 12.59
N LEU A 160 6.36 -13.03 11.75
CA LEU A 160 6.03 -13.11 10.33
C LEU A 160 7.08 -13.92 9.55
N CYS A 161 8.38 -13.67 9.81
CA CYS A 161 9.48 -14.45 9.24
C CYS A 161 9.36 -15.94 9.59
N ALA A 162 9.21 -16.26 10.87
CA ALA A 162 9.09 -17.63 11.35
C ALA A 162 7.82 -18.32 10.81
N GLN A 163 6.73 -17.57 10.65
CA GLN A 163 5.49 -18.08 10.04
C GLN A 163 5.71 -18.43 8.57
N LEU A 164 6.38 -17.56 7.81
CA LEU A 164 6.69 -17.80 6.40
C LEU A 164 7.58 -19.02 6.21
N VAL A 165 8.66 -19.13 6.99
CA VAL A 165 9.56 -20.29 7.00
C VAL A 165 8.76 -21.58 7.30
N LYS A 166 7.91 -21.57 8.32
CA LYS A 166 7.04 -22.71 8.64
C LYS A 166 6.15 -23.10 7.45
N MET A 167 5.56 -22.13 6.75
CA MET A 167 4.68 -22.38 5.61
C MET A 167 5.44 -22.93 4.39
N ARG A 168 6.69 -22.47 4.16
CA ARG A 168 7.56 -22.92 3.06
C ARG A 168 8.00 -24.37 3.23
N GLY A 169 8.51 -24.77 4.39
CA GLY A 169 8.93 -26.14 4.67
C GLY A 169 10.44 -26.37 4.51
N GLU A 170 10.83 -27.51 3.92
CA GLU A 170 12.18 -28.11 4.05
C GLU A 170 13.34 -27.25 3.52
N ASP A 171 13.09 -26.35 2.56
CA ASP A 171 14.13 -25.46 1.96
C ASP A 171 14.28 -24.11 2.69
N SER A 172 13.69 -23.98 3.88
CA SER A 172 13.67 -22.73 4.63
C SER A 172 14.07 -22.93 6.08
N SER A 173 14.75 -21.93 6.66
CA SER A 173 15.31 -22.04 8.00
C SER A 173 15.31 -20.71 8.73
N MET A 174 15.09 -20.80 10.05
CA MET A 174 15.39 -19.72 10.99
C MET A 174 16.71 -20.03 11.68
N GLN A 175 17.57 -19.02 11.86
CA GLN A 175 18.84 -19.12 12.59
C GLN A 175 19.08 -17.86 13.42
N TYR A 176 19.72 -17.97 14.59
CA TYR A 176 20.27 -16.83 15.29
C TYR A 176 21.66 -16.50 14.73
N THR A 177 21.99 -15.22 14.67
CA THR A 177 23.33 -14.80 14.26
C THR A 177 24.22 -14.64 15.49
N GLN A 178 25.47 -14.21 15.26
CA GLN A 178 26.40 -13.85 16.33
C GLN A 178 26.06 -12.49 16.96
N CYS A 179 25.19 -11.70 16.35
CA CYS A 179 24.77 -10.40 16.89
C CYS A 179 23.70 -10.61 17.96
N GLN A 180 23.96 -10.11 19.17
CA GLN A 180 23.10 -10.30 20.34
C GLN A 180 23.10 -9.04 21.20
N ALA A 181 21.96 -8.74 21.82
CA ALA A 181 21.87 -7.71 22.86
C ALA A 181 22.40 -8.23 24.21
N GLY A 182 22.92 -7.32 25.03
CA GLY A 182 23.46 -7.65 26.34
C GLY A 182 22.39 -8.03 27.36
N TYR A 183 22.82 -8.70 28.43
CA TYR A 183 22.00 -8.98 29.62
C TYR A 183 22.45 -8.07 30.76
N SER A 184 21.50 -7.50 31.50
CA SER A 184 21.78 -6.63 32.64
C SER A 184 21.36 -7.32 33.94
N ASP A 185 22.30 -7.42 34.89
CA ASP A 185 22.14 -8.04 36.22
C ASP A 185 21.87 -7.00 37.33
N GLU A 186 21.50 -5.78 36.93
CA GLU A 186 21.41 -4.53 37.72
C GLU A 186 22.76 -3.92 38.18
N SER A 187 22.89 -2.61 37.93
CA SER A 187 24.01 -1.68 38.22
C SER A 187 25.22 -1.70 37.27
N LEU A 188 25.11 -1.02 36.12
CA LEU A 188 26.26 -0.48 35.39
C LEU A 188 26.08 1.01 35.07
N PRO A 189 27.19 1.76 34.94
CA PRO A 189 27.22 3.21 35.03
C PRO A 189 26.81 3.87 33.70
N ASP A 190 26.05 4.95 33.86
CA ASP A 190 25.47 5.84 32.86
C ASP A 190 24.14 5.38 32.19
N PRO A 191 22.99 5.74 32.79
CA PRO A 191 21.66 5.52 32.22
C PRO A 191 21.39 6.23 30.89
N SER A 192 22.30 7.06 30.39
CA SER A 192 22.07 7.91 29.22
C SER A 192 22.33 7.25 27.86
N GLN A 193 22.92 6.04 27.80
CA GLN A 193 23.30 5.41 26.52
C GLN A 193 22.69 4.02 26.22
N VAL A 194 22.13 3.31 27.22
CA VAL A 194 21.61 1.94 27.02
C VAL A 194 20.17 1.81 27.52
N HIS A 195 19.26 1.41 26.63
CA HIS A 195 17.86 1.15 26.98
C HIS A 195 17.71 -0.27 27.55
N VAL A 196 17.40 -0.37 28.84
CA VAL A 196 17.13 -1.64 29.51
C VAL A 196 15.65 -2.01 29.34
N ILE A 197 15.38 -3.14 28.69
CA ILE A 197 14.02 -3.64 28.44
C ILE A 197 13.69 -4.74 29.44
N ASP A 198 12.63 -4.54 30.21
CA ASP A 198 12.09 -5.56 31.11
C ASP A 198 11.21 -6.52 30.33
N VAL A 199 11.63 -7.78 30.23
CA VAL A 199 10.89 -8.83 29.53
C VAL A 199 10.10 -9.73 30.48
N GLY A 200 10.16 -9.46 31.79
CA GLY A 200 9.53 -10.26 32.83
C GLY A 200 10.24 -11.59 33.12
N GLU A 201 9.57 -12.45 33.88
CA GLU A 201 10.04 -13.81 34.17
C GLU A 201 9.84 -14.72 32.96
N VAL A 202 10.91 -14.95 32.20
CA VAL A 202 10.89 -15.75 30.98
C VAL A 202 11.88 -16.90 31.05
N ASP A 203 11.60 -17.96 30.28
CA ASP A 203 12.56 -19.04 30.11
C ASP A 203 13.78 -18.59 29.29
N GLU A 204 14.86 -19.36 29.39
CA GLU A 204 16.13 -19.07 28.75
C GLU A 204 16.03 -18.94 27.21
N SER A 205 15.14 -19.71 26.57
CA SER A 205 14.96 -19.64 25.12
C SER A 205 14.26 -18.35 24.69
N VAL A 206 13.30 -17.87 25.48
CA VAL A 206 12.64 -16.57 25.27
C VAL A 206 13.60 -15.42 25.56
N ALA A 207 14.47 -15.53 26.57
CA ALA A 207 15.51 -14.54 26.85
C ALA A 207 16.51 -14.41 25.70
N ARG A 208 16.96 -15.54 25.12
CA ARG A 208 17.80 -15.54 23.90
C ARG A 208 17.10 -14.92 22.70
N TRP A 209 15.82 -15.23 22.51
CA TRP A 209 15.02 -14.64 21.43
C TRP A 209 14.92 -13.12 21.53
N TRP A 210 14.65 -12.58 22.71
CA TRP A 210 14.67 -11.12 22.92
C TRP A 210 16.06 -10.54 22.63
N SER A 211 17.13 -11.25 23.00
CA SER A 211 18.50 -10.79 22.73
C SER A 211 18.79 -10.70 21.22
N ALA A 212 18.29 -11.66 20.44
CA ALA A 212 18.36 -11.62 18.99
C ALA A 212 17.51 -10.48 18.41
N ILE A 213 16.28 -10.25 18.91
CA ILE A 213 15.40 -9.18 18.43
C ILE A 213 16.04 -7.79 18.62
N LEU A 214 16.69 -7.59 19.76
CA LEU A 214 17.27 -6.31 20.17
C LEU A 214 18.75 -6.18 19.78
N ALA A 215 19.29 -7.15 19.04
CA ALA A 215 20.67 -7.18 18.62
C ALA A 215 21.05 -5.96 17.75
N PRO A 216 22.34 -5.55 17.76
CA PRO A 216 22.85 -4.68 16.69
C PRO A 216 22.79 -5.41 15.34
N ASN A 217 22.55 -4.70 14.25
CA ASN A 217 22.42 -5.27 12.89
C ASN A 217 21.31 -6.35 12.81
N GLU A 218 21.63 -7.54 12.30
CA GLU A 218 20.71 -8.68 12.14
C GLU A 218 20.98 -9.71 13.24
N GLY A 219 20.11 -9.82 14.25
CA GLY A 219 20.25 -10.84 15.31
C GLY A 219 19.65 -12.21 14.95
N TRP A 220 18.85 -12.27 13.89
CA TRP A 220 18.28 -13.50 13.34
C TRP A 220 18.30 -13.45 11.82
N LYS A 221 18.25 -14.63 11.21
CA LYS A 221 18.20 -14.81 9.77
C LYS A 221 17.06 -15.77 9.42
N ALA A 222 16.22 -15.35 8.49
CA ALA A 222 15.04 -16.09 8.06
C ALA A 222 15.13 -16.40 6.57
N THR A 223 15.75 -17.53 6.23
CA THR A 223 15.99 -17.92 4.84
C THR A 223 14.77 -18.65 4.29
N VAL A 224 14.20 -18.15 3.19
CA VAL A 224 12.99 -18.71 2.56
C VAL A 224 13.28 -19.62 1.36
N LYS A 225 14.42 -19.39 0.71
CA LYS A 225 14.92 -20.21 -0.40
C LYS A 225 16.40 -19.92 -0.63
N GLN A 226 17.19 -20.96 -0.86
CA GLN A 226 18.52 -20.83 -1.46
C GLN A 226 18.42 -21.16 -2.95
N THR A 227 18.98 -20.31 -3.81
CA THR A 227 19.06 -20.57 -5.25
C THR A 227 20.51 -20.37 -5.74
N PRO A 228 20.84 -20.82 -6.96
CA PRO A 228 22.14 -20.50 -7.56
C PRO A 228 22.40 -18.99 -7.69
N GLN A 229 21.35 -18.15 -7.69
CA GLN A 229 21.47 -16.70 -7.73
C GLN A 229 21.71 -16.05 -6.36
N GLY A 230 21.68 -16.83 -5.28
CA GLY A 230 21.87 -16.36 -3.92
C GLY A 230 20.79 -16.84 -2.96
N GLU A 231 20.93 -16.40 -1.72
CA GLU A 231 20.00 -16.67 -0.64
C GLU A 231 18.92 -15.59 -0.59
N PHE A 232 17.66 -16.02 -0.44
CA PHE A 232 16.53 -15.11 -0.24
C PHE A 232 16.04 -15.20 1.20
N LEU A 233 15.91 -14.03 1.82
CA LEU A 233 15.39 -13.84 3.15
C LEU A 233 13.88 -13.57 3.12
N ALA A 234 13.20 -13.78 4.23
CA ALA A 234 11.80 -13.39 4.38
C ALA A 234 11.64 -11.85 4.23
N PRO A 235 10.52 -11.36 3.67
CA PRO A 235 10.29 -9.93 3.42
C PRO A 235 10.41 -9.02 4.67
N TRP A 236 10.15 -9.58 5.85
CA TRP A 236 10.24 -8.88 7.14
C TRP A 236 11.60 -9.04 7.83
N SER A 237 12.62 -9.49 7.11
CA SER A 237 13.99 -9.52 7.63
C SER A 237 14.51 -8.09 7.75
N VAL A 238 15.01 -7.74 8.92
CA VAL A 238 15.38 -6.36 9.27
C VAL A 238 16.79 -6.29 9.85
N SER A 239 17.48 -5.17 9.60
CA SER A 239 18.83 -4.91 10.08
C SER A 239 18.92 -3.53 10.70
N ARG A 240 19.39 -3.43 11.95
CA ARG A 240 19.51 -2.15 12.65
C ARG A 240 20.71 -1.35 12.14
N ALA A 241 20.46 -0.14 11.64
CA ALA A 241 21.48 0.76 11.10
C ALA A 241 21.96 1.84 12.09
N CYS A 242 21.28 2.02 13.23
CA CYS A 242 21.64 3.02 14.25
C CYS A 242 22.44 2.43 15.43
N GLU A 243 23.18 3.30 16.12
CA GLU A 243 24.03 2.96 17.27
C GLU A 243 23.26 2.83 18.60
N THR A 244 21.92 2.79 18.57
CA THR A 244 21.11 2.61 19.78
C THR A 244 21.44 1.27 20.45
N HIS A 245 21.77 1.30 21.74
CA HIS A 245 22.11 0.11 22.52
C HIS A 245 20.92 -0.34 23.39
N PHE A 246 20.65 -1.65 23.37
CA PHE A 246 19.64 -2.29 24.19
C PHE A 246 20.26 -3.38 25.05
N SER A 247 19.71 -3.54 26.25
CA SER A 247 20.01 -4.65 27.15
C SER A 247 18.71 -5.22 27.71
N ILE A 248 18.71 -6.49 28.07
CA ILE A 248 17.54 -7.18 28.61
C ILE A 248 17.72 -7.39 30.11
N LYS A 249 16.68 -7.11 30.88
CA LYS A 249 16.61 -7.49 32.29
C LYS A 249 16.29 -8.98 32.38
N TYR A 250 17.25 -9.79 32.81
CA TYR A 250 17.11 -11.24 32.93
C TYR A 250 17.91 -11.74 34.14
N GLN A 251 17.23 -12.40 35.08
CA GLN A 251 17.82 -12.86 36.35
C GLN A 251 18.28 -14.34 36.32
N GLY A 252 18.23 -14.99 35.14
CA GLY A 252 18.62 -16.39 34.98
C GLY A 252 20.05 -16.55 34.45
N THR A 253 20.58 -17.77 34.57
CA THR A 253 21.88 -18.12 33.97
C THR A 253 21.69 -18.68 32.57
N LEU A 254 22.41 -18.14 31.58
CA LEU A 254 22.43 -18.69 30.23
C LEU A 254 23.36 -19.90 30.17
N SER A 255 22.82 -21.03 29.74
CA SER A 255 23.59 -22.19 29.31
C SER A 255 24.38 -21.84 28.04
N PRO A 256 25.65 -22.24 27.92
CA PRO A 256 26.37 -22.16 26.66
C PRO A 256 25.82 -23.23 25.71
N ASP A 257 24.92 -22.83 24.81
CA ASP A 257 24.45 -23.64 23.69
C ASP A 257 25.15 -23.14 22.41
N PRO A 258 25.98 -23.96 21.75
CA PRO A 258 26.68 -23.55 20.54
C PRO A 258 25.77 -23.40 19.31
N ASP A 259 24.56 -23.98 19.32
CA ASP A 259 23.58 -23.86 18.23
C ASP A 259 22.15 -23.69 18.78
N PRO A 260 21.86 -22.51 19.38
CA PRO A 260 20.59 -22.29 20.04
C PRO A 260 19.44 -22.31 19.03
N LYS A 261 18.48 -23.22 19.25
CA LYS A 261 17.31 -23.37 18.38
C LYS A 261 16.42 -22.11 18.41
N PRO A 262 16.15 -21.49 17.24
CA PRO A 262 15.24 -20.34 17.19
C PRO A 262 13.80 -20.68 17.56
N LEU A 263 13.09 -19.70 18.10
CA LEU A 263 11.69 -19.85 18.47
C LEU A 263 10.80 -20.05 17.23
N SER A 264 9.86 -21.00 17.35
CA SER A 264 8.75 -21.13 16.39
C SER A 264 7.85 -19.88 16.41
N SER A 265 7.13 -19.63 15.31
CA SER A 265 6.15 -18.54 15.23
C SER A 265 5.14 -18.54 16.39
N GLU A 266 4.65 -19.70 16.81
CA GLU A 266 3.69 -19.82 17.93
C GLU A 266 4.30 -19.41 19.28
N ARG A 267 5.52 -19.87 19.59
CA ARG A 267 6.21 -19.51 20.83
C ARG A 267 6.62 -18.03 20.85
N ALA A 268 7.12 -17.50 19.74
CA ALA A 268 7.47 -16.09 19.61
C ALA A 268 6.24 -15.19 19.77
N PHE A 269 5.11 -15.55 19.14
CA PHE A 269 3.86 -14.81 19.30
C PHE A 269 3.36 -14.82 20.75
N LYS A 270 3.38 -15.97 21.44
CA LYS A 270 3.02 -16.05 22.87
C LYS A 270 3.93 -15.18 23.74
N ALA A 271 5.23 -15.20 23.51
CA ALA A 271 6.17 -14.35 24.22
C ALA A 271 5.90 -12.85 23.99
N LEU A 272 5.54 -12.47 22.76
CA LEU A 272 5.17 -11.10 22.41
C LEU A 272 3.87 -10.64 23.09
N VAL A 273 2.87 -11.54 23.16
CA VAL A 273 1.60 -11.29 23.89
C VAL A 273 1.85 -11.08 25.38
N GLU A 274 2.67 -11.92 26.01
CA GLU A 274 3.00 -11.77 27.44
C GLU A 274 3.77 -10.47 27.71
N PHE A 275 4.68 -10.09 26.82
CA PHE A 275 5.36 -8.80 26.91
C PHE A 275 4.39 -7.62 26.78
N ALA A 276 3.47 -7.68 25.82
CA ALA A 276 2.45 -6.65 25.65
C ALA A 276 1.52 -6.56 26.86
N ARG A 277 1.22 -7.69 27.52
CA ARG A 277 0.44 -7.73 28.78
C ARG A 277 1.22 -7.13 29.94
N LEU A 278 2.51 -7.45 30.07
CA LEU A 278 3.38 -6.94 31.12
C LEU A 278 3.43 -5.40 31.15
N HIS A 279 3.46 -4.79 29.96
CA HIS A 279 3.58 -3.33 29.77
C HIS A 279 2.25 -2.63 29.41
N GLU A 280 1.12 -3.33 29.48
CA GLU A 280 -0.23 -2.78 29.20
C GLU A 280 -0.40 -2.18 27.78
N LEU A 281 0.21 -2.80 26.78
CA LEU A 281 0.35 -2.29 25.42
C LEU A 281 -0.85 -2.61 24.51
N GLN A 282 -2.06 -2.58 25.06
CA GLN A 282 -3.29 -3.06 24.40
C GLN A 282 -3.52 -2.44 23.01
N SER A 283 -3.39 -1.12 22.92
CA SER A 283 -3.56 -0.35 21.68
C SER A 283 -2.35 -0.39 20.76
N GLN A 284 -1.14 -0.60 21.30
CA GLN A 284 0.10 -0.64 20.51
C GLN A 284 0.31 -1.97 19.81
N PHE A 285 -0.17 -3.07 20.39
CA PHE A 285 0.03 -4.42 19.85
C PHE A 285 -0.44 -4.61 18.39
N PRO A 286 -1.69 -4.24 18.01
CA PRO A 286 -2.12 -4.36 16.62
C PRO A 286 -1.49 -3.32 15.69
N ILE A 287 -1.15 -2.13 16.19
CA ILE A 287 -0.46 -1.10 15.38
C ILE A 287 1.00 -1.50 15.10
N ALA A 288 1.66 -2.14 16.06
CA ALA A 288 3.00 -2.68 15.85
C ALA A 288 2.99 -3.80 14.78
N LEU A 289 1.91 -4.57 14.67
CA LEU A 289 1.73 -5.51 13.56
C LEU A 289 1.64 -4.74 12.23
N THR A 290 0.83 -3.69 12.12
CA THR A 290 0.73 -2.93 10.86
C THR A 290 2.03 -2.23 10.49
N MET A 291 2.80 -1.75 11.47
CA MET A 291 4.19 -1.27 11.25
C MET A 291 5.09 -2.35 10.69
N ALA A 292 5.05 -3.58 11.22
CA ALA A 292 5.82 -4.69 10.68
C ALA A 292 5.38 -5.02 9.24
N LEU A 293 4.08 -4.94 8.94
CA LEU A 293 3.53 -5.21 7.62
C LEU A 293 3.90 -4.15 6.56
N THR A 294 4.36 -2.95 6.93
CA THR A 294 4.87 -1.95 5.97
C THR A 294 6.34 -2.12 5.61
N ILE A 295 7.10 -2.98 6.32
CA ILE A 295 8.54 -3.18 6.09
C ILE A 295 8.87 -3.57 4.63
N PRO A 296 8.13 -4.48 3.97
CA PRO A 296 8.39 -4.76 2.55
C PRO A 296 8.16 -3.54 1.65
N THR A 297 7.21 -2.67 1.99
CA THR A 297 6.96 -1.42 1.26
C THR A 297 8.14 -0.44 1.40
N HIS A 298 8.72 -0.31 2.59
CA HIS A 298 9.97 0.45 2.77
C HIS A 298 11.08 -0.06 1.84
N LYS A 299 11.28 -1.38 1.80
CA LYS A 299 12.28 -1.99 0.91
C LYS A 299 12.01 -1.70 -0.56
N TYR A 300 10.75 -1.83 -0.99
CA TYR A 300 10.32 -1.60 -2.37
C TYR A 300 10.67 -0.18 -2.85
N TYR A 301 10.52 0.82 -1.98
CA TYR A 301 10.83 2.22 -2.27
C TYR A 301 12.24 2.67 -1.86
N ARG A 302 13.13 1.74 -1.52
CA ARG A 302 14.52 2.01 -1.07
C ARG A 302 14.63 2.84 0.23
N LEU A 303 13.64 2.76 1.09
CA LEU A 303 13.58 3.50 2.34
C LEU A 303 14.11 2.65 3.49
N SER A 304 14.73 3.34 4.46
CA SER A 304 15.00 2.74 5.76
C SER A 304 13.78 2.95 6.64
N ALA A 305 13.31 1.88 7.29
CA ALA A 305 12.21 2.00 8.23
C ALA A 305 12.64 2.82 9.46
N LYS A 306 11.69 3.57 10.01
CA LYS A 306 11.85 4.39 11.20
C LYS A 306 11.02 3.76 12.33
N LEU A 307 11.61 3.49 13.49
CA LEU A 307 10.91 2.90 14.63
C LEU A 307 10.95 3.84 15.85
N PRO A 308 9.83 4.03 16.57
CA PRO A 308 9.82 4.83 17.79
C PRO A 308 10.72 4.24 18.88
N LEU A 309 11.51 5.09 19.54
CA LEU A 309 12.29 4.71 20.71
C LEU A 309 11.40 4.29 21.89
N PRO A 310 11.79 3.25 22.65
CA PRO A 310 10.99 2.83 23.79
C PRO A 310 11.08 3.83 24.93
N ARG A 311 9.94 4.08 25.58
CA ARG A 311 9.83 4.92 26.77
C ARG A 311 9.10 4.16 27.86
N ALA A 312 9.83 3.83 28.93
CA ALA A 312 9.24 3.24 30.12
C ALA A 312 8.56 4.31 30.97
N THR A 313 7.42 3.99 31.57
CA THR A 313 6.78 4.82 32.59
C THR A 313 6.65 4.01 33.87
N GLY A 314 6.90 4.62 35.03
CA GLY A 314 6.97 3.93 36.32
C GLY A 314 5.63 3.42 36.88
N PHE A 315 4.64 3.19 36.02
CA PHE A 315 3.33 2.71 36.42
C PHE A 315 3.38 1.22 36.77
N LYS A 316 2.71 0.86 37.87
CA LYS A 316 2.58 -0.52 38.33
C LYS A 316 1.32 -1.15 37.73
N SER A 317 1.50 -2.39 37.26
CA SER A 317 0.53 -3.19 36.52
C SER A 317 -0.82 -3.34 37.22
N ILE A 318 -1.90 -3.17 36.45
CA ILE A 318 -3.21 -3.81 36.69
C ILE A 318 -3.35 -4.93 35.67
N THR A 319 -3.50 -6.16 36.17
CA THR A 319 -3.59 -7.36 35.32
C THR A 319 -4.87 -7.29 34.46
N THR A 320 -4.70 -7.01 33.17
CA THR A 320 -5.80 -6.99 32.21
C THR A 320 -5.84 -8.33 31.47
N PRO A 321 -7.02 -8.98 31.29
CA PRO A 321 -7.12 -10.26 30.62
C PRO A 321 -6.69 -10.19 29.15
N VAL A 322 -6.23 -11.32 28.62
CA VAL A 322 -5.87 -11.46 27.20
C VAL A 322 -7.09 -11.16 26.34
N ASN A 323 -6.96 -10.17 25.45
CA ASN A 323 -8.00 -9.84 24.50
C ASN A 323 -8.10 -10.96 23.45
N ALA A 324 -9.29 -11.57 23.31
CA ALA A 324 -9.55 -12.59 22.29
C ALA A 324 -9.21 -12.10 20.87
N GLU A 325 -9.30 -10.79 20.62
CA GLU A 325 -8.96 -10.16 19.36
C GLU A 325 -7.49 -10.36 18.95
N TRP A 326 -6.56 -10.47 19.91
CA TRP A 326 -5.14 -10.70 19.62
C TRP A 326 -4.87 -12.07 19.04
N MET A 327 -5.63 -13.08 19.48
CA MET A 327 -5.51 -14.44 18.94
C MET A 327 -5.99 -14.49 17.50
N ASN A 328 -7.05 -13.74 17.16
CA ASN A 328 -7.54 -13.62 15.79
C ASN A 328 -6.46 -13.05 14.85
N LEU A 329 -5.65 -12.09 15.32
CA LEU A 329 -4.52 -11.56 14.51
C LEU A 329 -3.54 -12.67 14.11
N LYS A 330 -3.30 -13.65 14.97
CA LYS A 330 -2.39 -14.77 14.67
C LYS A 330 -2.98 -15.70 13.62
N GLU A 331 -4.26 -15.98 13.70
CA GLU A 331 -5.00 -16.83 12.76
C GLU A 331 -5.07 -16.20 11.36
N ASP A 332 -5.25 -14.88 11.33
CA ASP A 332 -5.40 -14.07 10.12
C ASP A 332 -4.05 -13.68 9.47
N LEU A 333 -2.90 -13.98 10.11
CA LEU A 333 -1.56 -13.64 9.61
C LEU A 333 -1.35 -13.96 8.12
N PRO A 334 -1.73 -15.12 7.58
CA PRO A 334 -1.49 -15.41 6.16
C PRO A 334 -2.19 -14.43 5.20
N TYR A 335 -3.28 -13.78 5.59
CA TYR A 335 -3.92 -12.74 4.78
C TYR A 335 -3.13 -11.44 4.84
N TYR A 336 -2.77 -11.00 6.05
CA TYR A 336 -1.89 -9.84 6.24
C TYR A 336 -0.56 -9.99 5.52
N MET A 337 0.00 -11.21 5.53
CA MET A 337 1.24 -11.53 4.83
C MET A 337 1.10 -11.36 3.32
N THR A 338 -0.01 -11.78 2.70
CA THR A 338 -0.27 -11.51 1.27
C THR A 338 -0.23 -10.02 0.98
N LEU A 339 -1.00 -9.23 1.75
CA LEU A 339 -1.07 -7.79 1.57
C LEU A 339 0.30 -7.11 1.73
N SER A 340 1.03 -7.48 2.78
CA SER A 340 2.38 -6.97 3.05
C SER A 340 3.40 -7.36 1.98
N CYS A 341 3.27 -8.56 1.40
CA CYS A 341 4.09 -9.02 0.27
C CYS A 341 3.68 -8.41 -1.09
N SER A 342 2.70 -7.51 -1.11
CA SER A 342 2.29 -6.71 -2.27
C SER A 342 2.49 -5.21 -2.00
N PRO A 343 3.74 -4.70 -2.00
CA PRO A 343 4.04 -3.28 -1.76
C PRO A 343 3.29 -2.29 -2.66
N GLU A 344 3.02 -2.68 -3.90
CA GLU A 344 2.27 -1.88 -4.89
C GLU A 344 0.82 -1.68 -4.44
N VAL A 345 0.15 -2.75 -4.00
CA VAL A 345 -1.17 -2.70 -3.40
C VAL A 345 -1.20 -1.80 -2.17
N MET A 346 -0.21 -1.94 -1.28
CA MET A 346 -0.09 -1.12 -0.07
C MET A 346 0.03 0.36 -0.40
N MET A 347 0.97 0.74 -1.29
CA MET A 347 1.17 2.14 -1.66
C MET A 347 -0.01 2.70 -2.43
N SER A 348 -0.56 1.94 -3.38
CA SER A 348 -1.77 2.35 -4.11
C SER A 348 -2.90 2.66 -3.12
N THR A 349 -3.12 1.77 -2.14
CA THR A 349 -4.15 1.96 -1.10
C THR A 349 -3.94 3.25 -0.29
N PHE A 350 -2.71 3.52 0.17
CA PHE A 350 -2.41 4.77 0.87
C PHE A 350 -2.63 6.00 -0.01
N CYS A 351 -2.24 5.94 -1.29
CA CYS A 351 -2.36 7.12 -2.14
C CYS A 351 -3.81 7.50 -2.47
N GLY A 352 -4.75 6.56 -2.61
CA GLY A 352 -6.14 6.95 -2.93
C GLY A 352 -6.94 7.48 -1.75
N ALA A 353 -6.38 7.61 -0.53
CA ALA A 353 -6.98 8.50 0.47
C ALA A 353 -7.05 9.96 -0.02
N PHE A 354 -6.20 10.32 -0.98
CA PHE A 354 -6.16 11.63 -1.62
C PHE A 354 -6.93 11.69 -2.93
N TRP A 355 -7.45 10.56 -3.43
CA TRP A 355 -8.28 10.51 -4.63
C TRP A 355 -9.75 10.79 -4.28
N GLU A 356 -10.48 11.42 -5.20
CA GLU A 356 -11.92 11.69 -5.07
C GLU A 356 -12.62 11.46 -6.40
N GLN A 357 -13.79 10.82 -6.38
CA GLN A 357 -14.48 10.34 -7.59
C GLN A 357 -14.86 11.48 -8.54
N ASP A 358 -15.29 12.60 -7.98
CA ASP A 358 -15.81 13.72 -8.75
C ASP A 358 -14.74 14.76 -9.13
N VAL A 359 -13.46 14.49 -8.85
CA VAL A 359 -12.34 15.36 -9.24
C VAL A 359 -11.75 14.85 -10.57
N PRO A 360 -12.00 15.52 -11.71
CA PRO A 360 -11.38 15.17 -12.97
C PRO A 360 -9.90 15.59 -13.01
N CYS A 361 -9.17 15.07 -14.02
CA CYS A 361 -7.73 15.25 -14.17
C CYS A 361 -7.25 16.71 -14.22
N ASN A 362 -8.08 17.64 -14.72
CA ASN A 362 -7.75 19.07 -14.78
C ASN A 362 -7.96 19.82 -13.45
N LEU A 363 -8.60 19.20 -12.45
CA LEU A 363 -8.85 19.79 -11.12
C LEU A 363 -8.01 19.19 -9.99
N VAL A 364 -7.02 18.36 -10.33
CA VAL A 364 -6.15 17.70 -9.36
C VAL A 364 -5.32 18.70 -8.55
N SER A 365 -4.77 19.74 -9.18
CA SER A 365 -4.02 20.79 -8.48
C SER A 365 -4.88 21.52 -7.44
N PRO A 366 -6.04 22.13 -7.79
CA PRO A 366 -6.95 22.72 -6.80
C PRO A 366 -7.32 21.77 -5.66
N TRP A 367 -7.52 20.49 -5.96
CA TRP A 367 -7.88 19.48 -4.98
C TRP A 367 -6.74 19.13 -4.01
N LEU A 368 -5.52 18.88 -4.52
CA LEU A 368 -4.39 18.42 -3.70
C LEU A 368 -3.64 19.56 -3.02
N HIS A 369 -3.69 20.78 -3.57
CA HIS A 369 -2.91 21.91 -3.07
C HIS A 369 -3.17 22.25 -1.59
N PRO A 370 -4.43 22.35 -1.12
CA PRO A 370 -4.70 22.69 0.28
C PRO A 370 -4.11 21.66 1.26
N ILE A 371 -4.26 20.37 0.95
CA ILE A 371 -3.79 19.31 1.85
C ILE A 371 -2.26 19.15 1.82
N ILE A 372 -1.63 19.18 0.64
CA ILE A 372 -0.19 18.93 0.51
C ILE A 372 0.64 20.14 0.93
N ASN A 373 0.22 21.35 0.54
CA ASN A 373 1.05 22.56 0.69
C ASN A 373 0.62 23.41 1.90
N GLU A 374 -0.68 23.60 2.12
CA GLU A 374 -1.18 24.51 3.16
C GLU A 374 -1.34 23.81 4.53
N VAL A 375 -1.73 22.52 4.55
CA VAL A 375 -1.90 21.73 5.77
C VAL A 375 -0.63 20.98 6.15
N LEU A 376 -0.06 20.19 5.23
CA LEU A 376 1.06 19.29 5.53
C LEU A 376 2.45 19.87 5.20
N GLY A 377 2.53 20.90 4.35
CA GLY A 377 3.78 21.38 3.76
C GLY A 377 4.79 21.95 4.75
N ASP A 378 4.31 22.68 5.77
CA ASP A 378 5.14 23.33 6.78
C ASP A 378 5.15 22.56 8.13
N LEU A 379 4.62 21.34 8.18
CA LEU A 379 4.55 20.60 9.44
C LEU A 379 5.92 20.04 9.85
N PRO A 380 6.32 20.19 11.12
CA PRO A 380 7.48 19.50 11.64
C PRO A 380 7.25 17.98 11.65
N GLU A 381 8.32 17.18 11.55
CA GLU A 381 8.22 15.72 11.44
C GLU A 381 7.44 15.06 12.60
N ASN A 382 7.51 15.63 13.81
CA ASN A 382 6.77 15.16 14.98
C ASN A 382 5.26 15.47 14.93
N GLU A 383 4.80 16.32 14.02
CA GLU A 383 3.37 16.61 13.78
C GLU A 383 2.80 15.81 12.60
N LEU A 384 3.63 15.08 11.85
CA LEU A 384 3.18 14.23 10.74
C LEU A 384 2.24 13.09 11.17
N GLU A 385 2.10 12.83 12.47
CA GLU A 385 1.03 11.97 13.01
C GLU A 385 -0.35 12.37 12.49
N VAL A 386 -0.60 13.67 12.24
CA VAL A 386 -1.87 14.16 11.69
C VAL A 386 -2.20 13.48 10.35
N LEU A 387 -1.20 13.15 9.54
CA LEU A 387 -1.39 12.45 8.26
C LEU A 387 -2.03 11.06 8.46
N ALA A 388 -1.68 10.35 9.52
CA ALA A 388 -2.30 9.05 9.84
C ALA A 388 -3.81 9.21 10.12
N PHE A 389 -4.19 10.31 10.77
CA PHE A 389 -5.58 10.60 11.09
C PHE A 389 -6.36 11.11 9.88
N ILE A 390 -5.74 11.90 9.00
CA ILE A 390 -6.33 12.29 7.71
C ILE A 390 -6.64 11.03 6.88
N GLY A 391 -5.67 10.12 6.78
CA GLY A 391 -5.86 8.82 6.13
C GLY A 391 -6.93 7.96 6.80
N THR A 392 -6.99 7.95 8.13
CA THR A 392 -8.05 7.24 8.90
C THR A 392 -9.44 7.80 8.64
N ILE A 393 -9.60 9.12 8.50
CA ILE A 393 -10.88 9.75 8.20
C ILE A 393 -11.31 9.42 6.77
N ARG A 394 -10.39 9.51 5.80
CA ARG A 394 -10.65 9.25 4.37
C ARG A 394 -10.81 7.77 4.05
N GLN A 395 -10.14 6.88 4.78
CA GLN A 395 -10.16 5.43 4.60
C GLN A 395 -10.27 4.69 5.94
N PRO A 396 -11.44 4.71 6.60
CA PRO A 396 -11.61 4.10 7.93
C PRO A 396 -11.30 2.59 7.97
N ARG A 397 -11.49 1.87 6.85
CA ARG A 397 -11.14 0.45 6.71
C ARG A 397 -9.63 0.19 6.82
N PHE A 398 -8.82 1.18 6.48
CA PHE A 398 -7.36 1.08 6.45
C PHE A 398 -6.69 1.87 7.58
N SER A 399 -7.44 2.28 8.61
CA SER A 399 -6.97 3.17 9.69
C SER A 399 -5.75 2.65 10.44
N ALA A 400 -5.75 1.38 10.84
CA ALA A 400 -4.63 0.78 11.57
C ALA A 400 -3.35 0.74 10.72
N PHE A 401 -3.51 0.55 9.41
CA PHE A 401 -2.41 0.60 8.44
C PHE A 401 -1.88 2.02 8.25
N TRP A 402 -2.75 3.03 8.22
CA TRP A 402 -2.34 4.44 8.21
C TRP A 402 -1.49 4.81 9.42
N ILE A 403 -1.93 4.44 10.62
CA ILE A 403 -1.15 4.68 11.85
C ILE A 403 0.20 3.96 11.78
N GLY A 404 0.20 2.67 11.39
CA GLY A 404 1.43 1.89 11.27
C GLY A 404 2.40 2.42 10.20
N ALA A 405 1.89 2.87 9.06
CA ALA A 405 2.70 3.43 7.98
C ALA A 405 3.41 4.72 8.42
N ILE A 406 2.69 5.65 9.04
CA ILE A 406 3.29 6.89 9.54
C ILE A 406 4.24 6.61 10.71
N ALA A 407 3.87 5.74 11.65
CA ALA A 407 4.75 5.33 12.75
C ALA A 407 6.03 4.61 12.26
N SER A 408 5.98 3.95 11.11
CA SER A 408 7.14 3.33 10.46
C SER A 408 7.97 4.28 9.59
N GLY A 409 7.53 5.55 9.43
CA GLY A 409 8.21 6.57 8.63
C GLY A 409 7.88 6.61 7.13
N LEU A 410 6.78 5.97 6.69
CA LEU A 410 6.42 5.91 5.26
C LEU A 410 5.74 7.20 4.74
N GLY A 411 5.31 8.09 5.64
CA GLY A 411 4.53 9.29 5.32
C GLY A 411 5.10 10.19 4.21
N PRO A 412 6.39 10.61 4.28
CA PRO A 412 6.98 11.45 3.24
C PRO A 412 6.95 10.83 1.84
N GLU A 413 7.13 9.51 1.74
CA GLU A 413 7.05 8.80 0.45
C GLU A 413 5.62 8.78 -0.09
N ILE A 414 4.62 8.55 0.76
CA ILE A 414 3.20 8.61 0.37
C ILE A 414 2.89 10.01 -0.21
N LEU A 415 3.30 11.08 0.47
CA LEU A 415 3.11 12.45 0.00
C LEU A 415 3.86 12.74 -1.30
N HIS A 416 5.09 12.23 -1.44
CA HIS A 416 5.87 12.36 -2.66
C HIS A 416 5.14 11.75 -3.87
N ARG A 417 4.54 10.57 -3.70
CA ARG A 417 3.79 9.88 -4.77
C ARG A 417 2.50 10.58 -5.16
N VAL A 418 1.84 11.25 -4.23
CA VAL A 418 0.56 11.94 -4.49
C VAL A 418 0.80 13.33 -5.11
N ARG A 419 1.88 14.02 -4.74
CA ARG A 419 2.12 15.43 -5.10
C ARG A 419 2.05 15.72 -6.61
N GLY A 420 2.53 14.81 -7.45
CA GLY A 420 2.52 14.98 -8.91
C GLY A 420 1.16 14.76 -9.57
N GLY A 421 0.12 14.33 -8.84
CA GLY A 421 -1.18 14.00 -9.44
C GLY A 421 -1.20 12.66 -10.18
N HIS A 422 -0.16 11.85 -10.09
CA HIS A 422 -0.09 10.52 -10.74
C HIS A 422 0.31 9.41 -9.74
N PRO A 423 -0.42 9.25 -8.61
CA PRO A 423 -0.09 8.22 -7.64
C PRO A 423 -0.15 6.81 -8.26
N PRO A 424 0.64 5.85 -7.74
CA PRO A 424 0.64 4.48 -8.24
C PRO A 424 -0.72 3.80 -8.05
N LEU A 425 -1.09 2.96 -9.01
CA LEU A 425 -2.33 2.20 -9.02
C LEU A 425 -2.06 0.70 -9.05
N ASP A 426 -2.87 -0.05 -8.32
CA ASP A 426 -2.92 -1.51 -8.39
C ASP A 426 -4.37 -1.99 -8.50
N ARG A 427 -4.64 -2.84 -9.49
CA ARG A 427 -6.00 -3.33 -9.81
C ARG A 427 -6.63 -4.13 -8.68
N VAL A 428 -5.83 -4.81 -7.85
CA VAL A 428 -6.39 -5.61 -6.75
C VAL A 428 -6.49 -4.82 -5.44
N ALA A 429 -6.00 -3.59 -5.38
CA ALA A 429 -6.05 -2.78 -4.16
C ALA A 429 -7.48 -2.56 -3.66
N PHE A 430 -8.39 -2.12 -4.53
CA PHE A 430 -9.78 -1.92 -4.15
C PHE A 430 -10.49 -3.21 -3.70
N PRO A 431 -10.53 -4.31 -4.45
CA PRO A 431 -11.22 -5.51 -3.99
C PRO A 431 -10.58 -6.12 -2.73
N TRP A 432 -9.26 -5.97 -2.54
CA TRP A 432 -8.56 -6.49 -1.36
C TRP A 432 -8.84 -5.70 -0.09
N THR A 433 -8.88 -4.37 -0.18
CA THR A 433 -8.97 -3.49 1.01
C THR A 433 -10.35 -2.87 1.21
N GLY A 434 -11.19 -2.90 0.17
CA GLY A 434 -12.45 -2.18 0.13
C GLY A 434 -12.30 -0.66 0.04
N CYS A 435 -11.11 -0.16 -0.29
CA CYS A 435 -10.82 1.26 -0.50
C CYS A 435 -10.64 1.54 -2.00
N PRO A 436 -11.56 2.26 -2.66
CA PRO A 436 -11.38 2.68 -4.05
C PRO A 436 -10.19 3.63 -4.20
N GLN A 437 -9.52 3.57 -5.36
CA GLN A 437 -8.31 4.33 -5.65
C GLN A 437 -8.40 5.12 -6.97
N SER A 438 -9.34 4.78 -7.85
CA SER A 438 -9.44 5.35 -9.20
C SER A 438 -10.89 5.39 -9.72
N PHE A 439 -11.15 6.26 -10.69
CA PHE A 439 -12.42 6.30 -11.44
C PHE A 439 -12.74 4.99 -12.16
N MET A 440 -11.74 4.13 -12.39
CA MET A 440 -11.89 2.79 -12.98
C MET A 440 -12.41 1.75 -11.99
N ASP A 441 -12.35 2.02 -10.68
CA ASP A 441 -12.87 1.14 -9.63
C ASP A 441 -14.41 1.24 -9.50
N VAL A 442 -15.03 2.20 -10.18
CA VAL A 442 -16.48 2.45 -10.17
C VAL A 442 -17.04 2.39 -11.59
N ALA A 443 -18.12 1.64 -11.80
CA ALA A 443 -18.75 1.46 -13.12
C ALA A 443 -19.57 2.69 -13.60
N GLY A 444 -19.74 3.70 -12.74
CA GLY A 444 -20.67 4.81 -12.95
C GLY A 444 -22.12 4.42 -12.67
N SER A 445 -23.06 5.33 -12.94
CA SER A 445 -24.50 5.11 -12.70
C SER A 445 -25.34 5.67 -13.83
N GLY A 446 -26.49 5.03 -14.11
CA GLY A 446 -27.42 5.48 -15.15
C GLY A 446 -26.98 5.07 -16.57
N PRO A 447 -27.59 5.65 -17.63
CA PRO A 447 -27.21 5.37 -19.02
C PRO A 447 -25.79 5.87 -19.34
N TYR A 448 -25.18 5.33 -20.39
CA TYR A 448 -23.89 5.82 -20.90
C TYR A 448 -24.00 7.18 -21.59
N THR A 449 -25.13 7.45 -22.25
CA THR A 449 -25.38 8.74 -22.87
C THR A 449 -25.71 9.81 -21.84
N CYS A 450 -25.22 11.03 -22.08
CA CYS A 450 -25.56 12.21 -21.31
C CYS A 450 -27.05 12.59 -21.48
N LYS A 451 -27.47 13.70 -20.84
CA LYS A 451 -28.81 14.27 -21.06
C LYS A 451 -29.10 14.55 -22.53
N ASP A 452 -28.06 14.98 -23.25
CA ASP A 452 -28.06 15.01 -24.72
C ASP A 452 -27.53 13.65 -25.22
N PRO A 453 -28.34 12.86 -25.96
CA PRO A 453 -27.96 11.53 -26.42
C PRO A 453 -26.80 11.55 -27.43
N ASP A 454 -26.49 12.71 -28.02
CA ASP A 454 -25.34 12.85 -28.92
C ASP A 454 -24.00 12.80 -28.17
N TYR A 455 -24.02 12.84 -26.83
CA TYR A 455 -22.81 12.88 -26.01
C TYR A 455 -22.71 11.71 -25.02
N ILE A 456 -21.47 11.32 -24.75
CA ILE A 456 -21.07 10.34 -23.72
C ILE A 456 -19.98 10.98 -22.86
N LEU A 457 -19.99 10.72 -21.55
CA LEU A 457 -18.91 11.20 -20.66
C LEU A 457 -17.58 10.57 -21.07
N ARG A 458 -16.51 11.37 -21.09
CA ARG A 458 -15.19 10.90 -21.52
C ARG A 458 -14.65 9.80 -20.60
N GLU A 459 -14.99 9.84 -19.31
CA GLU A 459 -14.66 8.76 -18.37
C GLU A 459 -15.33 7.42 -18.74
N ASP A 460 -16.52 7.46 -19.34
CA ASP A 460 -17.22 6.25 -19.78
C ASP A 460 -16.65 5.69 -21.07
N VAL A 461 -16.18 6.56 -21.97
CA VAL A 461 -15.38 6.15 -23.13
C VAL A 461 -14.16 5.36 -22.65
N TRP A 462 -13.43 5.87 -21.64
CA TRP A 462 -12.24 5.20 -21.10
C TRP A 462 -12.58 3.84 -20.47
N ARG A 463 -13.67 3.76 -19.70
CA ARG A 463 -14.14 2.49 -19.11
C ARG A 463 -14.44 1.46 -20.21
N LEU A 464 -15.20 1.86 -21.23
CA LEU A 464 -15.58 0.99 -22.35
C LEU A 464 -14.36 0.54 -23.19
N THR A 465 -13.40 1.43 -23.44
CA THR A 465 -12.14 1.09 -24.14
C THR A 465 -11.26 0.10 -23.38
N ASN A 466 -11.31 0.12 -22.05
CA ASN A 466 -10.57 -0.84 -21.24
C ASN A 466 -11.25 -2.21 -21.12
N TYR A 467 -12.50 -2.38 -21.56
CA TYR A 467 -13.20 -3.66 -21.47
C TYR A 467 -12.83 -4.60 -22.62
N PRO A 468 -12.55 -5.88 -22.33
CA PRO A 468 -12.12 -6.84 -23.34
C PRO A 468 -13.27 -7.25 -24.25
N SER A 469 -13.08 -7.04 -25.55
CA SER A 469 -14.01 -7.47 -26.59
C SER A 469 -13.93 -8.98 -26.83
N THR A 470 -15.06 -9.57 -27.25
CA THR A 470 -15.10 -10.93 -27.80
C THR A 470 -14.59 -11.01 -29.24
N ASP A 471 -14.58 -9.88 -29.96
CA ASP A 471 -14.08 -9.80 -31.33
C ASP A 471 -12.55 -9.87 -31.35
N GLY A 472 -11.99 -10.82 -32.11
CA GLY A 472 -10.56 -11.09 -32.18
C GLY A 472 -9.72 -9.95 -32.81
N ASP A 473 -10.36 -9.06 -33.55
CA ASP A 473 -9.71 -7.91 -34.22
C ASP A 473 -9.66 -6.66 -33.32
N ASN A 474 -10.33 -6.69 -32.15
CA ASN A 474 -10.40 -5.55 -31.24
C ASN A 474 -9.59 -5.86 -29.97
N GLU A 475 -8.29 -5.59 -30.03
CA GLU A 475 -7.43 -5.65 -28.84
C GLU A 475 -7.80 -4.49 -27.91
N SER A 476 -8.70 -4.76 -26.95
CA SER A 476 -8.91 -3.87 -25.82
C SER A 476 -7.59 -3.51 -25.17
N TYR A 477 -7.50 -2.30 -24.61
CA TYR A 477 -6.24 -1.83 -24.04
C TYR A 477 -5.83 -2.77 -22.90
N GLN A 478 -4.67 -3.43 -23.05
CA GLN A 478 -4.22 -4.46 -22.10
C GLN A 478 -3.99 -3.88 -20.70
N HIS A 479 -3.59 -2.61 -20.64
CA HIS A 479 -3.34 -1.86 -19.43
C HIS A 479 -4.36 -0.73 -19.30
N GLY A 480 -4.79 -0.45 -18.06
CA GLY A 480 -5.70 0.66 -17.78
C GLY A 480 -4.93 1.97 -17.64
N PRO A 481 -5.64 3.10 -17.45
CA PRO A 481 -5.01 4.39 -17.17
C PRO A 481 -4.05 4.30 -15.98
N ARG A 482 -2.89 4.97 -16.09
CA ARG A 482 -1.85 4.97 -15.04
C ARG A 482 -2.12 5.98 -13.93
N VAL A 483 -3.18 6.76 -14.04
CA VAL A 483 -3.58 7.79 -13.07
C VAL A 483 -5.00 7.56 -12.59
N PRO A 484 -5.34 7.97 -11.36
CA PRO A 484 -6.64 7.66 -10.76
C PRO A 484 -7.78 8.58 -11.22
N TRP A 485 -7.44 9.65 -11.92
CA TRP A 485 -8.37 10.74 -12.23
C TRP A 485 -9.10 10.48 -13.54
N ALA A 486 -10.40 10.76 -13.55
CA ALA A 486 -11.22 10.71 -14.75
C ALA A 486 -10.78 11.81 -15.74
N PRO A 487 -10.80 11.56 -17.06
CA PRO A 487 -10.72 12.63 -18.03
C PRO A 487 -11.95 13.55 -17.88
N CYS A 488 -11.75 14.88 -17.94
CA CYS A 488 -12.86 15.83 -17.87
C CYS A 488 -13.73 15.77 -19.12
N GLY A 489 -14.97 16.25 -19.04
CA GLY A 489 -15.83 16.54 -20.19
C GLY A 489 -16.50 15.32 -20.85
N ALA A 490 -17.04 15.56 -22.05
CA ALA A 490 -17.83 14.61 -22.83
C ALA A 490 -17.39 14.58 -24.29
N SER A 491 -17.55 13.42 -24.91
CA SER A 491 -17.26 13.17 -26.32
C SER A 491 -18.52 13.01 -27.14
N LEU A 492 -18.46 13.38 -28.41
CA LEU A 492 -19.55 13.12 -29.36
C LEU A 492 -19.61 11.62 -29.64
N THR A 493 -20.78 11.01 -29.50
CA THR A 493 -20.97 9.58 -29.74
C THR A 493 -20.55 9.18 -31.16
N ARG A 494 -20.82 10.02 -32.15
CA ARG A 494 -20.42 9.80 -33.55
C ARG A 494 -18.90 9.84 -33.81
N ASP A 495 -18.14 10.46 -32.90
CA ASP A 495 -16.69 10.60 -33.01
C ASP A 495 -15.96 9.52 -32.17
N CYS A 496 -16.71 8.70 -31.41
CA CYS A 496 -16.18 7.59 -30.64
C CYS A 496 -15.97 6.34 -31.51
N ALA A 497 -15.06 5.48 -31.08
CA ALA A 497 -14.81 4.20 -31.74
C ALA A 497 -16.07 3.32 -31.82
N LEU A 498 -16.17 2.49 -32.86
CA LEU A 498 -17.34 1.64 -33.10
C LEU A 498 -17.62 0.67 -31.95
N TYR A 499 -16.58 0.15 -31.31
CA TYR A 499 -16.77 -0.73 -30.16
C TYR A 499 -17.31 0.03 -28.94
N VAL A 500 -16.98 1.31 -28.74
CA VAL A 500 -17.58 2.14 -27.68
C VAL A 500 -19.06 2.38 -27.99
N THR A 501 -19.36 2.80 -29.23
CA THR A 501 -20.74 3.13 -29.64
C THR A 501 -21.66 1.90 -29.62
N ALA A 502 -21.10 0.70 -29.79
CA ALA A 502 -21.82 -0.57 -29.67
C ALA A 502 -22.40 -0.85 -28.27
N HIS A 503 -21.99 -0.08 -27.25
CA HIS A 503 -22.39 -0.23 -25.85
C HIS A 503 -23.27 0.90 -25.31
N LEU A 504 -23.63 1.93 -26.10
CA LEU A 504 -24.38 3.09 -25.60
C LEU A 504 -25.74 2.73 -24.96
N ASP A 505 -26.43 1.75 -25.56
CA ASP A 505 -27.72 1.24 -25.08
C ASP A 505 -27.59 0.08 -24.08
N CYS A 506 -26.36 -0.34 -23.75
CA CYS A 506 -26.14 -1.39 -22.78
C CYS A 506 -26.38 -0.87 -21.35
N PRO A 507 -26.79 -1.75 -20.43
CA PRO A 507 -26.72 -1.43 -19.02
C PRO A 507 -25.24 -1.32 -18.59
N ARG A 508 -24.96 -0.73 -17.43
CA ARG A 508 -23.59 -0.42 -16.99
C ARG A 508 -22.76 -1.69 -16.83
N HIS A 509 -21.80 -1.87 -17.73
CA HIS A 509 -20.85 -2.98 -17.66
C HIS A 509 -19.94 -2.81 -16.44
N GLU A 510 -19.84 -3.88 -15.66
CA GLU A 510 -19.01 -3.95 -14.46
C GLU A 510 -18.29 -5.31 -14.41
N TYR A 511 -16.96 -5.25 -14.30
CA TYR A 511 -16.14 -6.41 -14.01
C TYR A 511 -15.88 -6.47 -12.52
N GLU A 512 -16.42 -7.51 -11.88
CA GLU A 512 -16.23 -7.74 -10.46
C GLU A 512 -15.05 -8.69 -10.25
N TYR A 513 -14.23 -8.40 -9.25
CA TYR A 513 -13.20 -9.34 -8.79
C TYR A 513 -13.88 -10.61 -8.28
N ASP A 514 -13.59 -11.77 -8.88
CA ASP A 514 -14.22 -13.03 -8.48
C ASP A 514 -13.34 -13.78 -7.47
N HIS A 515 -12.10 -14.10 -7.85
CA HIS A 515 -11.17 -14.81 -6.98
C HIS A 515 -9.70 -14.62 -7.40
N TRP A 516 -8.82 -15.05 -6.52
CA TRP A 516 -7.39 -15.19 -6.76
C TRP A 516 -7.03 -16.62 -7.13
N VAL A 517 -6.05 -16.80 -8.01
CA VAL A 517 -5.53 -18.11 -8.41
C VAL A 517 -4.08 -18.22 -7.99
N TRP A 518 -3.81 -19.24 -7.17
CA TRP A 518 -2.45 -19.69 -6.86
C TRP A 518 -2.09 -20.90 -7.72
N TYR A 519 -0.87 -20.91 -8.27
CA TYR A 519 -0.34 -22.02 -9.07
C TYR A 519 0.44 -22.99 -8.18
N LEU A 520 -0.07 -24.20 -7.95
CA LEU A 520 0.56 -25.19 -7.06
C LEU A 520 1.66 -26.01 -7.78
N PRO A 521 2.59 -26.66 -7.04
CA PRO A 521 3.73 -27.38 -7.63
C PRO A 521 3.34 -28.63 -8.41
N ASP A 522 2.21 -29.22 -8.07
CA ASP A 522 1.63 -30.38 -8.77
C ASP A 522 0.92 -30.00 -10.08
N GLY A 523 0.95 -28.71 -10.46
CA GLY A 523 0.29 -28.16 -11.63
C GLY A 523 -1.18 -27.83 -11.42
N THR A 524 -1.73 -28.05 -10.23
CA THR A 524 -3.13 -27.70 -9.93
C THR A 524 -3.30 -26.21 -9.65
N LEU A 525 -4.51 -25.70 -9.92
CA LEU A 525 -4.90 -24.31 -9.65
C LEU A 525 -5.72 -24.27 -8.37
N MET A 526 -5.31 -23.43 -7.42
CA MET A 526 -6.08 -23.19 -6.21
C MET A 526 -6.79 -21.84 -6.29
N GLN A 527 -8.12 -21.87 -6.26
CA GLN A 527 -8.95 -20.68 -6.23
C GLN A 527 -9.14 -20.22 -4.77
N ASP A 528 -8.95 -18.93 -4.53
CA ASP A 528 -9.09 -18.30 -3.23
C ASP A 528 -9.93 -17.01 -3.36
N ARG A 529 -11.12 -17.02 -2.76
CA ARG A 529 -12.06 -15.88 -2.80
C ARG A 529 -11.69 -14.76 -1.83
N GLY A 530 -10.66 -14.97 -1.01
CA GLY A 530 -10.19 -14.02 -0.03
C GLY A 530 -10.88 -14.13 1.33
N PHE A 531 -10.75 -13.07 2.13
CA PHE A 531 -11.23 -13.01 3.51
C PHE A 531 -12.77 -12.93 3.53
N SER A 532 -13.43 -14.09 3.60
CA SER A 532 -14.89 -14.25 3.52
C SER A 532 -15.55 -14.31 4.91
N GLU A 533 -15.38 -13.27 5.74
CA GLU A 533 -16.32 -12.98 6.83
C GLU A 533 -17.21 -11.82 6.39
N GLN A 534 -18.51 -11.86 6.74
CA GLN A 534 -19.44 -10.77 6.44
C GLN A 534 -18.83 -9.45 6.88
N VAL A 535 -18.51 -8.59 5.91
CA VAL A 535 -17.91 -7.28 6.12
C VAL A 535 -18.72 -6.60 7.20
N THR A 536 -18.14 -6.45 8.40
CA THR A 536 -18.73 -5.66 9.47
C THR A 536 -19.09 -4.32 8.86
N PRO A 537 -20.32 -3.79 9.05
CA PRO A 537 -20.70 -2.52 8.47
C PRO A 537 -19.58 -1.53 8.72
N ALA A 538 -19.07 -0.92 7.64
CA ALA A 538 -17.94 -0.01 7.71
C ALA A 538 -18.15 0.95 8.88
N VAL A 539 -17.07 1.28 9.59
CA VAL A 539 -17.02 2.46 10.44
C VAL A 539 -17.57 3.61 9.58
N SER A 540 -18.86 3.94 9.79
CA SER A 540 -19.58 4.84 8.89
C SER A 540 -18.89 6.20 8.90
N GLU A 541 -18.73 6.81 7.73
CA GLU A 541 -18.27 8.20 7.60
C GLU A 541 -19.11 9.14 8.48
N SER A 542 -20.37 8.76 8.74
CA SER A 542 -21.29 9.47 9.64
C SER A 542 -20.83 9.57 11.11
N ARG A 543 -19.76 8.88 11.51
CA ARG A 543 -19.19 9.01 12.87
C ARG A 543 -18.52 10.36 13.10
N PHE A 544 -17.94 10.93 12.05
CA PHE A 544 -17.20 12.18 12.16
C PHE A 544 -18.13 13.41 12.10
N ASP A 545 -19.37 13.24 11.63
CA ASP A 545 -20.34 14.33 11.47
C ASP A 545 -20.80 14.96 12.81
N ASN A 546 -20.62 14.26 13.94
CA ASN A 546 -21.07 14.71 15.26
C ASN A 546 -19.96 15.28 16.18
N ILE A 547 -18.72 15.37 15.70
CA ILE A 547 -17.59 15.82 16.52
C ILE A 547 -17.58 17.36 16.57
N GLN A 548 -17.85 17.93 17.75
CA GLN A 548 -17.73 19.36 17.97
C GLN A 548 -16.26 19.76 18.16
N LEU A 549 -15.70 20.46 17.17
CA LEU A 549 -14.35 21.01 17.24
C LEU A 549 -14.28 22.14 18.27
N LYS A 550 -13.50 21.94 19.34
CA LYS A 550 -13.29 22.96 20.38
C LYS A 550 -12.45 24.14 19.89
N THR A 551 -11.58 23.93 18.91
CA THR A 551 -10.69 24.95 18.34
C THR A 551 -10.45 24.61 16.87
N ARG A 552 -10.48 25.63 16.01
CA ARG A 552 -10.17 25.50 14.58
C ARG A 552 -8.79 26.11 14.33
N ARG A 553 -7.86 25.31 13.81
CA ARG A 553 -6.57 25.79 13.31
C ARG A 553 -6.79 26.57 12.03
N GLU A 554 -6.08 27.69 11.91
CA GLU A 554 -5.97 28.46 10.68
C GLU A 554 -4.77 27.93 9.89
N PHE A 555 -4.98 27.71 8.59
CA PHE A 555 -3.93 27.25 7.68
C PHE A 555 -3.52 28.41 6.79
N LYS A 556 -2.20 28.59 6.66
CA LYS A 556 -1.63 29.66 5.86
C LYS A 556 -1.76 29.29 4.38
N ARG A 557 -2.36 30.18 3.59
CA ARG A 557 -2.47 29.99 2.14
C ARG A 557 -1.09 30.11 1.49
N THR A 558 -0.82 29.24 0.52
CA THR A 558 0.44 29.21 -0.23
C THR A 558 0.25 29.61 -1.68
N GLN A 559 1.36 29.82 -2.41
CA GLN A 559 1.31 30.12 -3.83
C GLN A 559 0.79 28.90 -4.59
N PHE A 560 -0.30 29.08 -5.34
CA PHE A 560 -0.97 28.03 -6.09
C PHE A 560 -0.32 27.80 -7.47
N ASP A 561 -0.22 26.53 -7.87
CA ASP A 561 0.28 26.06 -9.17
C ASP A 561 -0.64 24.97 -9.75
N GLN A 562 -0.52 24.71 -11.06
CA GLN A 562 -1.35 23.77 -11.81
C GLN A 562 -0.60 22.51 -12.27
N GLU A 563 0.58 22.22 -11.70
CA GLU A 563 1.46 21.16 -12.22
C GLU A 563 0.83 19.76 -12.09
N ALA A 564 0.20 19.46 -10.95
CA ALA A 564 -0.45 18.17 -10.74
C ALA A 564 -1.65 17.95 -11.69
N SER A 565 -2.44 19.01 -11.98
CA SER A 565 -3.50 18.96 -12.99
C SER A 565 -2.95 18.71 -14.40
N ARG A 566 -1.84 19.38 -14.76
CA ARG A 566 -1.20 19.23 -16.06
C ARG A 566 -0.67 17.81 -16.26
N GLU A 567 0.06 17.28 -15.28
CA GLU A 567 0.63 15.93 -15.35
C GLU A 567 -0.46 14.84 -15.35
N ALA A 568 -1.47 14.96 -14.47
CA ALA A 568 -2.61 14.05 -14.45
C ALA A 568 -3.36 14.03 -15.79
N SER A 569 -3.59 15.22 -16.38
CA SER A 569 -4.25 15.36 -17.69
C SER A 569 -3.38 14.77 -18.81
N GLY A 570 -2.08 15.06 -18.81
CA GLY A 570 -1.15 14.49 -19.77
C GLY A 570 -1.18 12.95 -19.75
N GLN A 571 -1.08 12.34 -18.57
CA GLN A 571 -1.04 10.88 -18.43
C GLN A 571 -2.37 10.19 -18.80
N VAL A 572 -3.53 10.74 -18.40
CA VAL A 572 -4.83 10.11 -18.69
C VAL A 572 -5.18 10.16 -20.17
N PHE A 573 -4.83 11.25 -20.87
CA PHE A 573 -5.05 11.40 -22.31
C PHE A 573 -3.99 10.65 -23.14
N LEU A 574 -2.75 10.57 -22.66
CA LEU A 574 -1.69 9.79 -23.30
C LEU A 574 -2.02 8.28 -23.34
N TRP A 575 -2.68 7.76 -22.30
CA TRP A 575 -3.18 6.39 -22.32
C TRP A 575 -4.10 6.11 -23.51
N TYR A 576 -5.03 7.02 -23.79
CA TYR A 576 -5.96 6.91 -24.92
C TYR A 576 -5.21 6.92 -26.26
N PHE A 577 -4.21 7.77 -26.40
CA PHE A 577 -3.40 7.87 -27.62
C PHE A 577 -2.62 6.57 -27.93
N PHE A 578 -1.95 5.98 -26.93
CA PHE A 578 -1.09 4.81 -27.13
C PHE A 578 -1.83 3.55 -27.56
N GLY A 579 -3.11 3.39 -27.23
CA GLY A 579 -3.85 2.21 -27.66
C GLY A 579 -4.46 2.33 -29.07
N GLY A 580 -4.08 3.34 -29.85
CA GLY A 580 -4.24 3.32 -31.30
C GLY A 580 -5.45 4.07 -31.86
N GLU A 581 -6.21 4.78 -31.02
CA GLU A 581 -7.38 5.58 -31.45
C GLU A 581 -7.00 6.86 -32.21
N GLY A 582 -5.71 7.20 -32.26
CA GLY A 582 -5.22 8.42 -32.89
C GLY A 582 -5.60 9.68 -32.10
N LEU A 583 -5.51 10.84 -32.76
CA LEU A 583 -5.90 12.15 -32.19
C LEU A 583 -7.34 12.47 -32.61
N PRO A 584 -8.32 12.48 -31.70
CA PRO A 584 -9.69 12.84 -32.04
C PRO A 584 -9.80 14.31 -32.48
N SER A 585 -10.84 14.62 -33.24
CA SER A 585 -11.09 15.98 -33.74
C SER A 585 -11.58 16.99 -32.70
N GLU A 586 -11.85 16.53 -31.47
CA GLU A 586 -12.37 17.40 -30.40
C GLU A 586 -11.31 18.43 -29.98
N SER A 587 -11.72 19.67 -29.69
CA SER A 587 -10.80 20.78 -29.44
C SER A 587 -9.95 20.63 -28.18
N ILE A 588 -10.40 19.83 -27.20
CA ILE A 588 -9.63 19.52 -25.99
C ILE A 588 -8.30 18.84 -26.35
N TYR A 589 -8.35 18.03 -27.41
CA TYR A 589 -7.19 17.47 -28.08
C TYR A 589 -6.49 18.51 -29.00
N GLN A 590 -6.48 19.79 -28.68
CA GLN A 590 -5.61 20.77 -29.29
C GLN A 590 -5.11 21.78 -28.25
N GLU A 591 -5.40 21.54 -26.97
CA GLU A 591 -4.98 22.40 -25.89
C GLU A 591 -3.48 22.28 -25.60
N GLU A 592 -2.91 23.37 -25.08
CA GLU A 592 -1.48 23.52 -24.85
C GLU A 592 -0.90 22.43 -23.94
N TRP A 593 -1.63 22.01 -22.90
CA TRP A 593 -1.18 20.96 -21.98
C TRP A 593 -0.94 19.61 -22.69
N LEU A 594 -1.73 19.30 -23.72
CA LEU A 594 -1.58 18.05 -24.46
C LEU A 594 -0.68 18.19 -25.69
N LYS A 595 -0.58 19.38 -26.29
CA LYS A 595 0.29 19.64 -27.44
C LYS A 595 1.73 19.23 -27.17
N GLU A 596 2.29 19.61 -26.03
CA GLU A 596 3.65 19.25 -25.66
C GLU A 596 3.81 17.74 -25.46
N VAL A 597 2.81 17.08 -24.87
CA VAL A 597 2.79 15.63 -24.71
C VAL A 597 2.86 14.96 -26.08
N TRP A 598 2.13 15.47 -27.08
CA TRP A 598 2.15 14.88 -28.41
C TRP A 598 3.37 15.24 -29.20
N GLU A 599 3.86 16.47 -29.15
CA GLU A 599 5.07 16.85 -29.88
C GLU A 599 6.26 16.00 -29.42
N ASN A 600 6.37 15.74 -28.11
CA ASN A 600 7.41 14.90 -27.55
C ASN A 600 7.22 13.41 -27.92
N ASN A 601 6.01 12.86 -27.80
CA ASN A 601 5.75 11.44 -28.07
C ASN A 601 5.58 11.11 -29.57
N MET A 602 5.22 12.07 -30.42
CA MET A 602 5.13 11.89 -31.88
C MET A 602 6.51 11.93 -32.55
N SER A 603 7.50 12.58 -31.91
CA SER A 603 8.88 12.62 -32.41
C SER A 603 9.61 11.27 -32.32
N GLU A 604 9.21 10.39 -31.39
CA GLU A 604 9.71 9.00 -31.31
C GLU A 604 9.14 8.08 -32.41
N PHE A 605 8.04 8.47 -33.06
CA PHE A 605 7.39 7.69 -34.12
C PHE A 605 7.52 8.34 -35.52
N GLY A 606 8.15 9.51 -35.60
CA GLY A 606 8.36 10.27 -36.84
C GLY A 606 9.62 9.85 -37.59
N GLY A 607 9.62 8.65 -38.19
CA GLY A 607 10.55 8.29 -39.26
C GLY A 607 11.98 7.95 -38.84
N GLY A 608 12.18 6.72 -38.38
CA GLY A 608 13.48 6.04 -38.40
C GLY A 608 13.27 4.62 -38.92
N GLU A 609 14.07 4.19 -39.88
CA GLU A 609 14.16 2.79 -40.26
C GLU A 609 14.29 1.92 -39.00
N PHE A 610 13.56 0.81 -38.94
CA PHE A 610 13.75 -0.21 -37.91
C PHE A 610 15.21 -0.68 -37.96
N ASP A 611 16.03 -0.18 -37.05
CA ASP A 611 17.33 -0.74 -36.73
C ASP A 611 17.09 -1.81 -35.66
N ASP A 612 17.18 -3.08 -36.08
CA ASP A 612 17.06 -4.31 -35.25
C ASP A 612 18.28 -4.47 -34.32
N GLY A 613 18.68 -3.40 -33.63
CA GLY A 613 19.99 -3.29 -33.03
C GLY A 613 20.01 -2.48 -31.74
N GLU A 614 19.20 -2.83 -30.74
CA GLU A 614 19.56 -2.70 -29.31
C GLU A 614 18.50 -3.33 -28.39
N VAL A 615 18.37 -4.66 -28.50
CA VAL A 615 17.92 -5.46 -27.35
C VAL A 615 19.16 -5.74 -26.51
N PRO A 616 19.21 -5.37 -25.21
CA PRO A 616 20.26 -5.85 -24.33
C PRO A 616 20.14 -7.37 -24.20
N GLU A 617 21.08 -8.11 -24.79
CA GLU A 617 21.12 -9.56 -24.71
C GLU A 617 21.09 -10.05 -23.25
N PRO A 618 20.36 -11.15 -22.97
CA PRO A 618 20.51 -11.86 -21.72
C PRO A 618 21.89 -12.52 -21.67
N VAL A 619 22.71 -12.10 -20.71
CA VAL A 619 23.99 -12.76 -20.40
C VAL A 619 23.71 -14.17 -19.86
N VAL A 620 23.65 -15.16 -20.75
CA VAL A 620 23.91 -16.58 -20.46
C VAL A 620 24.66 -17.19 -21.62
N LYS A 621 25.92 -17.56 -21.37
CA LYS A 621 26.76 -18.37 -22.27
C LYS A 621 26.16 -19.77 -22.41
N SER A 622 25.73 -20.15 -23.60
CA SER A 622 25.62 -21.57 -24.00
C SER A 622 25.63 -21.72 -25.53
N GLY A 623 26.79 -21.49 -26.14
CA GLY A 623 27.00 -21.57 -27.58
C GLY A 623 27.26 -22.97 -28.14
N GLU A 624 26.65 -24.04 -27.61
CA GLU A 624 26.89 -25.40 -28.12
C GLU A 624 25.62 -26.26 -28.30
N PHE A 625 24.42 -25.72 -28.08
CA PHE A 625 23.17 -26.49 -28.22
C PHE A 625 22.25 -26.08 -29.39
N VAL A 626 22.57 -25.00 -30.11
CA VAL A 626 21.74 -24.52 -31.23
C VAL A 626 22.13 -25.20 -32.56
N ASP A 627 23.40 -25.54 -32.73
CA ASP A 627 23.89 -26.21 -33.95
C ASP A 627 23.45 -27.70 -34.03
N SER A 628 23.11 -28.32 -32.90
CA SER A 628 22.61 -29.71 -32.87
C SER A 628 21.12 -29.84 -33.25
N TRP A 629 20.36 -28.74 -33.33
CA TRP A 629 18.92 -28.80 -33.65
C TRP A 629 18.62 -28.58 -35.12
N LEU A 630 19.47 -27.83 -35.84
CA LEU A 630 19.30 -27.55 -37.27
C LEU A 630 19.67 -28.73 -38.19
N ASP A 631 20.48 -29.68 -37.73
CA ASP A 631 20.86 -30.88 -38.50
C ASP A 631 19.86 -32.06 -38.39
N THR A 632 18.73 -31.89 -37.68
CA THR A 632 17.71 -32.96 -37.52
C THR A 632 16.38 -32.67 -38.23
N VAL A 633 16.30 -31.57 -38.98
CA VAL A 633 15.16 -31.26 -39.86
C VAL A 633 15.68 -31.01 -41.27
N SER A 634 16.13 -32.08 -41.91
CA SER A 634 16.33 -32.23 -43.36
C SER A 634 15.98 -33.66 -43.75
#